data_AF-A0A7Y2ALA5-F1
#
_entry.id   AF-A0A7Y2ALA5-F1
#
_cell.length_a   1.000
_cell.length_b   1.000
_cell.length_c   1.000
_cell.angle_alpha   90.00
_cell.angle_beta   90.00
_cell.angle_gamma   90.00
#
_symmetry.space_group_name_H-M   'P 1'
#
loop_
_entity.id
_entity.type
_entity.pdbx_description
1 polymer ?
#
loop_
_entity_poly.entity_id
_entity_poly.type
_entity_poly.pdbx_seq_one_letter_code
_entity_poly.pdbx_strand_id
1 'polypeptide(L)'
;LCTLPGVGEWTAQYIAMRVLRESDAFLASDVALQRILAVDKVRPDRGQLLARAEAWRPWRAYATLHFWTSEVQQESAKQGERNHAIAV
;
A
#
# COMPACT_ATOMS: atom_id res chain seq x y z
N LEU A 1 10.04 18.15 -3.55
CA LEU A 1 9.27 17.97 -2.31
C LEU A 1 10.16 17.57 -1.13
N CYS A 2 11.04 16.58 -1.28
CA CYS A 2 11.88 16.07 -0.18
C CYS A 2 12.90 17.06 0.42
N THR A 3 13.07 18.24 -0.19
CA THR A 3 13.89 19.33 0.36
C THR A 3 13.17 20.14 1.45
N LEU A 4 11.86 19.94 1.61
CA LEU A 4 11.07 20.61 2.63
C LEU A 4 11.18 19.86 3.98
N PRO A 5 11.44 20.56 5.09
CA PRO A 5 11.44 19.94 6.42
C PRO A 5 10.14 19.20 6.70
N GLY A 6 10.24 17.95 7.17
CA GLY A 6 9.08 17.11 7.47
C GLY A 6 8.45 16.37 6.27
N VAL A 7 8.93 16.60 5.04
CA VAL A 7 8.47 15.88 3.85
C VAL A 7 9.48 14.81 3.46
N GLY A 8 9.23 13.57 3.90
CA GLY A 8 10.00 12.40 3.47
C GLY A 8 9.56 11.86 2.10
N GLU A 9 10.32 10.90 1.56
CA GLU A 9 10.03 10.27 0.26
C GLU A 9 8.61 9.68 0.18
N TRP A 10 8.16 9.01 1.25
CA TRP A 10 6.82 8.45 1.30
C TRP A 10 5.75 9.54 1.13
N THR A 11 5.88 10.66 1.83
CA THR A 11 4.95 11.80 1.72
C THR A 11 5.01 12.44 0.34
N ALA A 12 6.21 12.59 -0.23
CA ALA A 12 6.38 13.13 -1.58
C ALA A 12 5.70 12.26 -2.64
N GLN A 13 5.87 10.94 -2.57
CA GLN A 13 5.20 9.98 -3.46
C GLN A 13 3.68 9.95 -3.24
N TYR A 14 3.23 10.06 -1.99
CA TYR A 14 1.80 10.17 -1.68
C TYR A 14 1.17 11.42 -2.32
N ILE A 15 1.87 12.56 -2.25
CA ILE A 15 1.44 13.81 -2.91
C ILE A 15 1.45 13.63 -4.43
N ALA A 16 2.51 13.05 -4.99
CA ALA A 16 2.58 12.76 -6.43
C ALA A 16 1.37 11.94 -6.89
N MET A 17 1.01 10.89 -6.15
CA MET A 17 -0.15 10.05 -6.45
C MET A 17 -1.49 10.78 -6.27
N ARG A 18 -1.75 11.38 -5.11
CA ARG A 18 -3.09 11.90 -4.76
C ARG A 18 -3.38 13.30 -5.28
N VAL A 19 -2.36 14.15 -5.34
CA VAL A 19 -2.52 15.57 -5.70
C VAL A 19 -2.14 15.78 -7.16
N LEU A 20 -0.97 15.29 -7.56
CA LEU A 20 -0.46 15.49 -8.92
C LEU A 20 -1.01 14.48 -9.92
N ARG A 21 -1.70 13.43 -9.45
CA ARG A 21 -2.27 12.34 -10.27
C ARG A 21 -1.20 11.61 -11.10
N GLU A 22 0.01 11.52 -10.56
CA GLU A 22 1.09 10.76 -11.17
C GLU A 22 0.76 9.26 -11.13
N SER A 23 0.50 8.67 -12.30
CA SER A 23 0.03 7.28 -12.42
C SER A 23 1.09 6.27 -12.02
N ASP A 24 2.35 6.66 -12.11
CA ASP A 24 3.49 5.81 -11.82
C ASP A 24 4.15 6.10 -10.46
N ALA A 25 3.53 6.95 -9.63
CA ALA A 25 3.98 7.21 -8.26
C ALA A 25 3.88 5.94 -7.41
N PHE A 26 4.86 5.73 -6.53
CA PHE A 26 4.93 4.49 -5.76
C PHE A 26 5.50 4.70 -4.35
N LEU A 27 4.78 4.21 -3.35
CA LEU A 27 5.11 4.34 -1.94
C LEU A 27 5.90 3.12 -1.45
N ALA A 28 7.17 3.04 -1.83
CA ALA A 28 8.03 1.89 -1.55
C ALA A 28 8.26 1.54 -0.06
N SER A 29 7.89 2.42 0.85
CA SER A 29 7.97 2.21 2.30
C SER A 29 6.60 2.18 2.99
N ASP A 30 5.53 1.93 2.23
CA ASP A 30 4.17 1.88 2.77
C ASP A 30 3.94 0.63 3.62
N VAL A 31 3.53 0.82 4.88
CA VAL A 31 3.38 -0.27 5.85
C VAL A 31 2.21 -1.19 5.49
N ALA A 32 1.14 -0.64 4.92
CA ALA A 32 0.01 -1.44 4.44
C ALA A 32 0.45 -2.33 3.27
N LEU A 33 1.15 -1.80 2.27
CA LEU A 33 1.71 -2.62 1.19
C LEU A 33 2.65 -3.71 1.69
N GLN A 34 3.54 -3.40 2.64
CA GLN A 34 4.41 -4.41 3.26
C GLN A 34 3.63 -5.54 3.94
N ARG A 35 2.49 -5.22 4.57
CA ARG A 35 1.62 -6.23 5.19
C ARG A 35 0.87 -7.06 4.15
N ILE A 36 0.24 -6.41 3.17
CA ILE A 36 -0.58 -7.05 2.15
C ILE A 36 0.26 -7.97 1.26
N LEU A 37 1.48 -7.54 0.92
CA LEU A 37 2.40 -8.27 0.04
C LEU A 37 3.36 -9.19 0.79
N ALA A 38 3.11 -9.43 2.08
CA ALA A 38 3.89 -10.39 2.84
C ALA A 38 3.65 -11.81 2.32
N VAL A 39 4.74 -12.57 2.13
CA VAL A 39 4.70 -13.99 1.75
C VAL A 39 5.26 -14.78 2.92
N ASP A 40 4.58 -15.85 3.33
CA ASP A 40 4.96 -16.66 4.50
C ASP A 40 5.19 -15.84 5.76
N LYS A 41 4.36 -14.79 5.96
CA LYS A 41 4.45 -13.80 7.06
C LYS A 41 5.72 -12.94 7.05
N VAL A 42 6.54 -13.00 6.02
CA VAL A 42 7.72 -12.15 5.83
C VAL A 42 7.34 -10.92 5.00
N ARG A 43 7.53 -9.73 5.58
CA ARG A 43 7.25 -8.46 4.89
C ARG A 43 8.40 -8.10 3.94
N PRO A 44 8.10 -7.66 2.71
CA PRO A 44 9.14 -7.19 1.82
C PRO A 44 9.77 -5.88 2.34
N ASP A 45 11.08 -5.73 2.17
CA ASP A 45 11.75 -4.45 2.39
C ASP A 45 11.46 -3.46 1.24
N ARG A 46 12.00 -2.24 1.36
CA ARG A 46 11.82 -1.17 0.35
C ARG A 46 12.31 -1.58 -1.04
N GLY A 47 13.47 -2.23 -1.13
CA GLY A 47 14.06 -2.64 -2.41
C GLY A 47 13.26 -3.76 -3.06
N GLN A 48 12.79 -4.72 -2.26
CA GLN A 48 11.93 -5.80 -2.72
C GLN A 48 10.57 -5.27 -3.20
N LEU A 49 9.97 -4.31 -2.50
CA LEU A 49 8.73 -3.66 -2.96
C LEU A 49 8.94 -2.93 -4.29
N LEU A 50 10.03 -2.18 -4.43
CA LEU A 50 10.38 -1.51 -5.70
C LEU A 50 10.51 -2.50 -6.84
N ALA A 51 11.28 -3.58 -6.65
CA ALA A 51 11.48 -4.60 -7.68
C ALA A 51 10.17 -5.26 -8.11
N ARG A 52 9.26 -5.57 -7.17
CA ARG A 52 7.94 -6.12 -7.50
C ARG A 52 7.08 -5.11 -8.27
N ALA A 53 7.17 -3.82 -7.89
CA ALA A 53 6.34 -2.78 -8.50
C ALA A 53 6.73 -2.45 -9.94
N GLU A 54 7.94 -2.80 -10.39
CA GLU A 54 8.35 -2.64 -11.79
C GLU A 54 7.37 -3.31 -12.77
N ALA A 55 6.77 -4.44 -12.39
CA ALA A 55 5.79 -5.16 -13.21
C ALA A 55 4.48 -4.38 -13.43
N TRP A 56 4.20 -3.34 -12.62
CA TRP A 56 2.97 -2.55 -12.70
C TRP A 56 3.15 -1.21 -13.40
N ARG A 57 4.35 -0.90 -13.90
CA ARG A 57 4.58 0.34 -14.66
C ARG A 57 3.71 0.37 -15.92
N PRO A 58 3.19 1.54 -16.33
CA PRO A 58 3.31 2.87 -15.70
C PRO A 58 2.17 3.19 -14.69
N TRP A 59 1.54 2.17 -14.09
CA TRP A 59 0.33 2.27 -13.28
C TRP A 59 0.53 1.87 -11.81
N ARG A 60 1.74 2.07 -11.27
CA ARG A 60 2.08 1.67 -9.89
C ARG A 60 1.20 2.33 -8.82
N ALA A 61 0.71 3.54 -9.07
CA ALA A 61 -0.23 4.21 -8.19
C ALA A 61 -1.56 3.46 -8.11
N TYR A 62 -2.07 2.98 -9.24
CA TYR A 62 -3.32 2.23 -9.31
C TYR A 62 -3.21 0.86 -8.64
N ALA A 63 -2.09 0.16 -8.81
CA ALA A 63 -1.81 -1.08 -8.09
C ALA A 63 -1.84 -0.84 -6.57
N THR A 64 -1.22 0.24 -6.09
CA THR A 64 -1.24 0.62 -4.67
C THR A 64 -2.66 0.83 -4.15
N LEU A 65 -3.50 1.59 -4.87
CA LEU A 65 -4.90 1.81 -4.52
C LEU A 65 -5.71 0.52 -4.48
N HIS A 66 -5.44 -0.40 -5.40
CA HIS A 66 -6.10 -1.70 -5.44
C HIS A 66 -5.76 -2.52 -4.20
N PHE A 67 -4.49 -2.56 -3.78
CA PHE A 67 -4.09 -3.26 -2.56
C PHE A 67 -4.73 -2.67 -1.31
N TRP A 68 -4.70 -1.35 -1.12
CA TRP A 68 -5.35 -0.73 0.04
C TRP A 68 -6.85 -1.04 0.12
N THR A 69 -7.53 -1.09 -1.03
CA THR A 69 -8.95 -1.46 -1.09
C THR A 69 -9.17 -2.90 -0.65
N SER A 70 -8.29 -3.82 -1.10
CA SER A 70 -8.37 -5.23 -0.71
C SER A 70 -8.16 -5.45 0.80
N GLU A 71 -7.32 -4.64 1.45
CA GLU A 71 -7.09 -4.75 2.90
C GLU A 71 -8.36 -4.39 3.70
N VAL A 72 -9.02 -3.28 3.35
CA VAL A 72 -10.29 -2.87 3.99
C VAL A 72 -11.36 -3.95 3.85
N GLN A 73 -11.44 -4.59 2.68
CA GLN A 73 -12.37 -5.70 2.44
C GLN A 73 -12.05 -6.91 3.32
N GLN A 74 -10.77 -7.27 3.49
CA GLN A 74 -10.37 -8.37 4.37
C GLN A 74 -10.67 -8.10 5.85
N GLU A 75 -10.45 -6.86 6.32
CA GLU A 75 -10.77 -6.47 7.70
C GLU A 75 -12.27 -6.53 7.98
N SER A 76 -13.08 -6.08 7.02
CA SER A 76 -14.54 -6.14 7.08
C SER A 76 -15.06 -7.57 7.16
N ALA A 77 -14.51 -8.49 6.35
CA ALA A 77 -14.86 -9.91 6.38
C ALA A 77 -14.55 -10.55 7.75
N LYS A 78 -13.33 -10.32 8.27
CA LYS A 78 -12.92 -10.82 9.59
C LYS A 78 -13.77 -10.27 10.74
N GLN A 79 -14.26 -9.03 10.62
CA GLN A 79 -15.16 -8.47 11.63
C GLN A 79 -16.55 -9.13 11.59
N GLY A 80 -17.08 -9.41 10.41
CA GLY A 80 -18.35 -10.14 10.25
C GLY A 80 -18.28 -11.54 10.86
N GLU A 81 -17.20 -12.29 10.60
CA GLU A 81 -16.97 -13.62 11.18
C GLU A 81 -16.89 -13.58 12.71
N ARG A 82 -16.15 -12.60 13.27
CA ARG A 82 -16.04 -12.42 14.73
C ARG A 82 -17.39 -12.08 15.37
N ASN A 83 -18.16 -11.19 14.76
CA ASN A 83 -19.48 -10.82 15.26
C ASN A 83 -20.46 -12.01 15.21
N HIS A 84 -20.37 -12.85 14.18
CA HIS A 84 -21.17 -14.07 14.08
C HIS A 84 -20.78 -15.11 15.15
N ALA A 85 -19.48 -15.32 15.39
CA ALA A 85 -18.98 -16.27 16.39
C ALA A 85 -19.33 -15.89 17.85
N ILE A 86 -19.62 -14.62 18.13
CA ILE A 86 -20.06 -14.15 19.46
C ILE A 86 -21.59 -14.25 19.62
N ALA A 87 -22.33 -14.28 18.51
CA ALA A 87 -23.80 -14.31 18.49
C ALA A 87 -24.40 -15.74 18.56
N VAL A 88 -23.56 -16.77 18.65
CA VAL A 88 -23.90 -18.20 18.75
C VAL A 88 -23.37 -18.73 20.08
#